data_AF-A0A349BXD7-F1
#
_entry.id   AF-A0A349BXD7-F1
#
_cell.length_a   1.000
_cell.length_b   1.000
_cell.length_c   1.000
_cell.angle_alpha   90.00
_cell.angle_beta   90.00
_cell.angle_gamma   90.00
#
_symmetry.space_group_name_H-M   'P 1'
#
loop_
_entity.id
_entity.type
_entity.pdbx_description
1 polymer ?
#
loop_
_entity_poly.entity_id
_entity_poly.type
_entity_poly.pdbx_seq_one_letter_code
_entity_poly.pdbx_strand_id
1 'polypeptide(L)'
;LVRDAEASLLESDMRRKSSGRRQWRECFDQRSWAAMYILQEFMVQYDTENYSFFFYKKDGDDLLYAGPVWDFDLSMGRLWWADLPQTTQRCRWIRNARRAWLSMLMAKPGFKATADALYLDSFRPALLQLLKEDLPRQADAMASSVAMDRIRWGAEDPDAAVRKWQEDVAGIRSWMRGRDEFVCDYYRDPDSYSWVIFEYTDYNISCYVKTGRPLGFDPADQPGEAANLEYGVTYEPITGWEMPDGTPVTRDTRIDQKEVILTPVRGGS
;
A
#
# COMPACT_ATOMS: atom_id res chain seq x y z
N LEU A 1 11.82 -9.44 26.28
CA LEU A 1 10.62 -9.20 25.44
C LEU A 1 10.94 -8.97 23.98
N VAL A 2 11.52 -7.85 23.53
CA VAL A 2 11.74 -7.60 22.07
C VAL A 2 12.50 -8.72 21.37
N ARG A 3 13.63 -9.18 21.93
CA ARG A 3 14.38 -10.32 21.40
C ARG A 3 13.58 -11.62 21.36
N ASP A 4 12.72 -11.85 22.35
CA ASP A 4 11.85 -13.02 22.41
C ASP A 4 10.76 -12.94 21.34
N ALA A 5 10.24 -11.73 21.11
CA ALA A 5 9.26 -11.43 20.08
C ALA A 5 9.84 -11.71 18.69
N GLU A 6 11.02 -11.18 18.37
CA GLU A 6 11.75 -11.46 17.12
C GLU A 6 12.00 -12.97 16.92
N ALA A 7 12.52 -13.64 17.94
CA ALA A 7 12.78 -15.07 17.89
C ALA A 7 11.51 -15.88 17.63
N SER A 8 10.39 -15.48 18.26
CA SER A 8 9.10 -16.17 18.12
C SER A 8 8.50 -16.08 16.70
N LEU A 9 8.85 -15.05 15.92
CA LEU A 9 8.38 -14.89 14.54
C LEU A 9 9.00 -15.93 13.60
N LEU A 10 10.25 -16.31 13.86
CA LEU A 10 11.00 -17.30 13.08
C LEU A 10 10.58 -18.75 13.38
N GLU A 11 9.84 -18.99 14.46
CA GLU A 11 9.42 -20.32 14.88
C GLU A 11 8.09 -20.73 14.23
N SER A 12 7.92 -22.02 13.91
CA SER A 12 6.66 -22.55 13.40
C SER A 12 5.63 -22.70 14.52
N ASP A 13 4.34 -22.46 14.21
CA ASP A 13 3.23 -22.57 15.17
C ASP A 13 3.10 -23.98 15.80
N MET A 14 3.71 -24.99 15.18
CA MET A 14 3.64 -26.40 15.57
C MET A 14 4.70 -26.80 16.61
N ARG A 15 5.65 -25.91 16.97
CA ARG A 15 6.65 -26.23 17.99
C ARG A 15 6.05 -26.18 19.40
N ARG A 16 6.00 -27.36 20.02
CA ARG A 16 5.70 -27.55 21.46
C ARG A 16 6.73 -26.80 22.31
N LYS A 17 6.34 -26.30 23.49
CA LYS A 17 7.11 -25.49 24.48
C LYS A 17 8.49 -26.04 24.93
N SER A 18 9.05 -27.08 24.30
CA SER A 18 10.30 -27.72 24.72
C SER A 18 11.53 -26.81 24.66
N SER A 19 11.49 -25.68 23.94
CA SER A 19 12.59 -24.71 23.86
C SER A 19 12.61 -23.69 25.02
N GLY A 20 11.56 -23.62 25.85
CA GLY A 20 11.41 -22.58 26.87
C GLY A 20 11.21 -21.15 26.32
N ARG A 21 11.11 -21.00 25.00
CA ARG A 21 10.91 -19.71 24.33
C ARG A 21 9.43 -19.35 24.28
N ARG A 22 9.15 -18.05 24.35
CA ARG A 22 7.79 -17.50 24.20
C ARG A 22 7.30 -17.70 22.77
N GLN A 23 6.04 -18.08 22.64
CA GLN A 23 5.35 -18.05 21.36
C GLN A 23 4.98 -16.61 20.99
N TRP A 24 4.77 -16.36 19.70
CA TRP A 24 4.47 -15.02 19.21
C TRP A 24 3.20 -14.42 19.85
N ARG A 25 2.20 -15.25 20.17
CA ARG A 25 0.99 -14.81 20.90
C ARG A 25 1.26 -14.35 22.33
N GLU A 26 2.35 -14.80 22.93
CA GLU A 26 2.81 -14.39 24.27
C GLU A 26 3.70 -13.13 24.20
N CYS A 27 3.98 -12.62 23.00
CA CYS A 27 4.85 -11.46 22.77
C CYS A 27 4.14 -10.29 22.09
N PHE A 28 3.09 -10.53 21.30
CA PHE A 28 2.42 -9.52 20.48
C PHE A 28 0.95 -9.37 20.85
N ASP A 29 0.53 -8.14 21.13
CA ASP A 29 -0.90 -7.82 21.22
C ASP A 29 -1.55 -7.93 19.85
N GLN A 30 -2.35 -8.99 19.68
CA GLN A 30 -2.85 -9.42 18.38
C GLN A 30 -3.66 -8.33 17.67
N ARG A 31 -4.48 -7.59 18.42
CA ARG A 31 -5.37 -6.59 17.86
C ARG A 31 -4.62 -5.34 17.38
N SER A 32 -3.67 -4.82 18.16
CA SER A 32 -2.90 -3.63 17.76
C SER A 32 -2.00 -3.91 16.56
N TRP A 33 -1.34 -5.06 16.53
CA TRP A 33 -0.52 -5.47 15.39
C TRP A 33 -1.36 -5.75 14.14
N ALA A 34 -2.55 -6.34 14.28
CA ALA A 34 -3.48 -6.50 13.16
C ALA A 34 -3.98 -5.15 12.63
N ALA A 35 -4.29 -4.19 13.52
CA ALA A 35 -4.69 -2.84 13.12
C ALA A 35 -3.58 -2.11 12.35
N MET A 36 -2.34 -2.20 12.85
CA MET A 36 -1.15 -1.67 12.18
C MET A 36 -0.96 -2.32 10.81
N TYR A 37 -1.03 -3.65 10.71
CA TYR A 37 -0.93 -4.34 9.42
C TYR A 37 -1.97 -3.84 8.42
N ILE A 38 -3.24 -3.77 8.83
CA ILE A 38 -4.33 -3.37 7.94
C ILE A 38 -4.09 -1.95 7.42
N LEU A 39 -3.75 -0.98 8.29
CA LEU A 39 -3.51 0.40 7.85
C LEU A 39 -2.32 0.50 6.89
N GLN A 40 -1.18 -0.08 7.25
CA GLN A 40 0.05 -0.02 6.45
C GLN A 40 -0.13 -0.71 5.09
N GLU A 41 -0.73 -1.91 5.07
CA GLU A 41 -0.97 -2.66 3.83
C GLU A 41 -2.07 -2.03 2.97
N PHE A 42 -3.18 -1.59 3.58
CA PHE A 42 -4.30 -1.03 2.84
C PHE A 42 -3.88 0.26 2.14
N MET A 43 -3.19 1.15 2.85
CA MET A 43 -2.72 2.43 2.32
C MET A 43 -1.48 2.29 1.43
N VAL A 44 -0.83 1.12 1.42
CA VAL A 44 0.43 0.89 0.70
C VAL A 44 1.50 1.89 1.16
N GLN A 45 1.68 1.99 2.48
CA GLN A 45 2.67 2.89 3.04
C GLN A 45 4.07 2.42 2.65
N TYR A 46 4.75 3.23 1.84
CA TYR A 46 5.99 2.80 1.22
C TYR A 46 7.03 2.39 2.27
N ASP A 47 7.26 3.19 3.30
CA ASP A 47 8.38 3.07 4.22
C ASP A 47 8.06 2.31 5.53
N THR A 48 6.93 1.59 5.56
CA THR A 48 6.52 0.77 6.70
C THR A 48 7.67 -0.12 7.21
N GLU A 49 7.82 -0.19 8.52
CA GLU A 49 8.86 -0.93 9.26
C GLU A 49 10.32 -0.46 9.05
N ASN A 50 10.57 0.58 8.22
CA ASN A 50 11.88 1.23 8.10
C ASN A 50 11.95 2.56 8.86
N TYR A 51 10.93 3.40 8.71
CA TYR A 51 10.89 4.73 9.34
C TYR A 51 9.53 4.97 9.99
N SER A 52 8.44 4.87 9.23
CA SER A 52 7.10 5.21 9.70
C SER A 52 6.39 4.08 10.45
N PHE A 53 7.05 3.61 11.51
CA PHE A 53 6.60 2.48 12.31
C PHE A 53 6.93 2.65 13.79
N PHE A 54 5.92 2.49 14.65
CA PHE A 54 6.08 2.61 16.09
C PHE A 54 5.41 1.44 16.81
N PHE A 55 6.05 0.97 17.88
CA PHE A 55 5.50 0.00 18.83
C PHE A 55 6.05 0.29 20.22
N TYR A 56 5.33 -0.16 21.24
CA TYR A 56 5.68 0.09 22.63
C TYR A 56 5.31 -1.10 23.52
N LYS A 57 5.81 -1.08 24.76
CA LYS A 57 5.46 -2.03 25.82
C LYS A 57 4.80 -1.24 26.94
N LYS A 58 3.69 -1.74 27.48
CA LYS A 58 3.09 -1.17 28.69
C LYS A 58 3.84 -1.66 29.92
N ASP A 59 3.85 -0.84 30.97
CA ASP A 59 4.42 -1.26 32.24
C ASP A 59 3.64 -2.48 32.79
N GLY A 60 4.36 -3.44 33.36
CA GLY A 60 3.79 -4.70 33.87
C GLY A 60 3.27 -5.69 32.84
N ASP A 61 3.20 -5.34 31.55
CA ASP A 61 2.68 -6.23 30.50
C ASP A 61 3.80 -7.06 29.86
N ASP A 62 3.45 -8.22 29.31
CA ASP A 62 4.33 -9.11 28.57
C ASP A 62 4.17 -9.02 27.05
N LEU A 63 3.34 -8.09 26.57
CA LEU A 63 3.04 -7.87 25.16
C LEU A 63 3.66 -6.58 24.61
N LEU A 64 4.03 -6.63 23.34
CA LEU A 64 4.30 -5.47 22.50
C LEU A 64 3.02 -5.03 21.81
N TYR A 65 2.78 -3.72 21.80
CA TYR A 65 1.65 -3.07 21.15
C TYR A 65 2.14 -2.26 19.95
N ALA A 66 1.52 -2.45 18.79
CA ALA A 66 1.83 -1.63 17.62
C ALA A 66 1.00 -0.33 17.61
N GLY A 67 1.60 0.74 17.10
CA GLY A 67 0.95 2.04 16.93
C GLY A 67 1.27 3.06 18.02
N PRO A 68 0.92 4.34 17.79
CA PRO A 68 0.11 4.82 16.67
C PRO A 68 0.86 4.81 15.33
N VAL A 69 0.10 4.84 14.23
CA VAL A 69 0.63 5.10 12.88
C VAL A 69 1.09 6.56 12.79
N TRP A 70 2.04 6.85 11.91
CA TRP A 70 2.56 8.20 11.65
C TRP A 70 3.03 8.29 10.19
N ASP A 71 3.02 9.51 9.63
CA ASP A 71 3.67 9.88 8.35
C ASP A 71 3.26 9.09 7.10
N PHE A 72 2.00 9.26 6.66
CA PHE A 72 1.41 8.52 5.52
C PHE A 72 1.40 9.33 4.21
N ASP A 73 2.31 10.27 4.05
CA ASP A 73 2.45 11.07 2.82
C ASP A 73 2.94 10.24 1.62
N LEU A 74 3.72 9.19 1.86
CA LEU A 74 4.15 8.18 0.90
C LEU A 74 3.21 6.96 0.85
N SER A 75 1.93 7.23 0.60
CA SER A 75 0.88 6.22 0.50
C SER A 75 -0.08 6.50 -0.67
N MET A 76 -1.04 5.60 -0.88
CA MET A 76 -2.19 5.80 -1.78
C MET A 76 -1.83 6.15 -3.23
N GLY A 77 -0.74 5.60 -3.76
CA GLY A 77 -0.26 5.92 -5.09
C GLY A 77 1.07 6.64 -5.11
N ARG A 78 1.42 7.37 -4.04
CA ARG A 78 2.70 8.03 -3.95
C ARG A 78 3.73 7.13 -3.28
N LEU A 79 4.84 6.92 -3.94
CA LEU A 79 6.05 6.32 -3.40
C LEU A 79 7.14 7.38 -3.43
N TRP A 80 8.19 7.25 -2.62
CA TRP A 80 9.26 8.26 -2.62
C TRP A 80 9.96 8.38 -3.98
N TRP A 81 9.85 7.37 -4.85
CA TRP A 81 10.50 7.31 -6.16
C TRP A 81 9.55 7.45 -7.37
N ALA A 82 8.22 7.34 -7.18
CA ALA A 82 7.25 7.41 -8.27
C ALA A 82 5.81 7.60 -7.77
N ASP A 83 4.97 8.18 -8.63
CA ASP A 83 3.52 8.17 -8.47
C ASP A 83 2.89 7.08 -9.35
N LEU A 84 2.31 6.06 -8.71
CA LEU A 84 1.77 4.84 -9.31
C LEU A 84 0.39 4.46 -8.74
N PRO A 85 -0.65 5.31 -8.88
CA PRO A 85 -1.95 5.08 -8.23
C PRO A 85 -2.65 3.79 -8.68
N GLN A 86 -2.60 3.43 -9.96
CA GLN A 86 -3.26 2.23 -10.50
C GLN A 86 -2.53 0.95 -10.09
N THR A 87 -1.19 0.98 -10.06
CA THR A 87 -0.38 -0.17 -9.62
C THR A 87 -0.54 -0.40 -8.11
N THR A 88 -0.40 0.65 -7.30
CA THR A 88 -0.48 0.56 -5.83
C THR A 88 -1.87 0.15 -5.34
N GLN A 89 -2.94 0.59 -6.00
CA GLN A 89 -4.31 0.19 -5.65
C GLN A 89 -4.47 -1.34 -5.62
N ARG A 90 -3.68 -2.08 -6.41
CA ARG A 90 -3.70 -3.55 -6.50
C ARG A 90 -2.42 -4.22 -5.98
N CYS A 91 -1.62 -3.50 -5.19
CA CYS A 91 -0.35 -3.99 -4.64
C CYS A 91 -0.56 -4.78 -3.34
N ARG A 92 0.34 -5.72 -3.04
CA ARG A 92 0.46 -6.34 -1.71
C ARG A 92 1.83 -6.01 -1.13
N TRP A 93 1.99 -4.77 -0.70
CA TRP A 93 3.30 -4.17 -0.39
C TRP A 93 4.05 -4.93 0.70
N ILE A 94 3.41 -5.15 1.83
CA ILE A 94 4.02 -5.84 2.97
C ILE A 94 4.33 -7.29 2.62
N ARG A 95 3.48 -7.96 1.82
CA ARG A 95 3.73 -9.35 1.42
C ARG A 95 4.90 -9.47 0.45
N ASN A 96 4.98 -8.58 -0.54
CA ASN A 96 5.82 -8.77 -1.72
C ASN A 96 7.16 -8.03 -1.60
N ALA A 97 7.17 -6.86 -0.98
CA ALA A 97 8.35 -6.00 -0.89
C ALA A 97 8.96 -5.93 0.51
N ARG A 98 8.24 -6.40 1.54
CA ARG A 98 8.71 -6.37 2.94
C ARG A 98 8.85 -7.79 3.49
N ARG A 99 9.95 -8.03 4.21
CA ARG A 99 10.21 -9.29 4.93
C ARG A 99 10.54 -8.99 6.38
N ALA A 100 9.63 -8.27 7.04
CA ALA A 100 9.76 -7.81 8.41
C ALA A 100 8.64 -8.40 9.30
N TRP A 101 8.37 -7.80 10.45
CA TRP A 101 7.54 -8.41 11.48
C TRP A 101 6.09 -8.56 11.03
N LEU A 102 5.54 -7.55 10.36
CA LEU A 102 4.16 -7.62 9.85
C LEU A 102 3.96 -8.74 8.83
N SER A 103 4.89 -8.91 7.88
CA SER A 103 4.83 -10.01 6.91
C SER A 103 4.97 -11.37 7.57
N MET A 104 5.85 -11.49 8.58
CA MET A 104 6.05 -12.73 9.34
C MET A 104 4.83 -13.09 10.20
N LEU A 105 4.19 -12.09 10.80
CA LEU A 105 2.94 -12.27 11.55
C LEU A 105 1.80 -12.70 10.62
N MET A 106 1.65 -12.07 9.46
CA MET A 106 0.62 -12.45 8.49
C MET A 106 0.77 -13.87 7.93
N ALA A 107 1.98 -14.43 7.96
CA ALA A 107 2.19 -15.83 7.63
C ALA A 107 1.65 -16.80 8.71
N LYS A 108 1.32 -16.33 9.92
CA LYS A 108 0.69 -17.13 10.98
C LYS A 108 -0.82 -17.21 10.75
N PRO A 109 -1.41 -18.41 10.58
CA PRO A 109 -2.85 -18.54 10.26
C PRO A 109 -3.76 -17.84 11.26
N GLY A 110 -3.42 -17.87 12.54
CA GLY A 110 -4.25 -17.23 13.55
C GLY A 110 -4.09 -15.71 13.68
N PHE A 111 -2.95 -15.15 13.25
CA PHE A 111 -2.84 -13.70 13.10
C PHE A 111 -3.64 -13.25 11.88
N LYS A 112 -3.52 -13.98 10.76
CA LYS A 112 -4.33 -13.72 9.56
C LYS A 112 -5.82 -13.70 9.89
N ALA A 113 -6.33 -14.70 10.62
CA ALA A 113 -7.73 -14.73 11.04
C ALA A 113 -8.12 -13.51 11.89
N THR A 114 -7.21 -13.02 12.74
CA THR A 114 -7.43 -11.79 13.54
C THR A 114 -7.50 -10.55 12.65
N ALA A 115 -6.59 -10.44 11.68
CA ALA A 115 -6.57 -9.33 10.71
C ALA A 115 -7.81 -9.35 9.80
N ASP A 116 -8.21 -10.51 9.30
CA ASP A 116 -9.40 -10.66 8.46
C ASP A 116 -10.68 -10.22 9.22
N ALA A 117 -10.83 -10.69 10.47
CA ALA A 117 -11.96 -10.29 11.32
C ALA A 117 -11.95 -8.78 11.61
N LEU A 118 -10.79 -8.23 11.98
CA LEU A 118 -10.66 -6.79 12.26
C LEU A 118 -10.92 -5.94 11.00
N TYR A 119 -10.54 -6.44 9.82
CA TYR A 119 -10.82 -5.77 8.56
C TYR A 119 -12.33 -5.67 8.32
N LEU A 120 -13.04 -6.79 8.40
CA LEU A 120 -14.47 -6.87 8.11
C LEU A 120 -15.33 -6.17 9.17
N ASP A 121 -15.01 -6.39 10.45
CA ASP A 121 -15.87 -5.98 11.56
C ASP A 121 -15.63 -4.53 11.99
N SER A 122 -14.47 -3.95 11.69
CA SER A 122 -14.10 -2.61 12.18
C SER A 122 -13.55 -1.70 11.10
N PHE A 123 -12.50 -2.11 10.39
CA PHE A 123 -11.82 -1.22 9.44
C PHE A 123 -12.70 -0.84 8.26
N ARG A 124 -13.32 -1.82 7.60
CA ARG A 124 -14.13 -1.60 6.41
C ARG A 124 -15.37 -0.73 6.69
N PRO A 125 -16.15 -0.95 7.76
CA PRO A 125 -17.21 -0.03 8.15
C PRO A 125 -16.72 1.41 8.36
N ALA A 126 -15.59 1.59 9.06
CA ALA A 126 -14.99 2.91 9.27
C ALA A 126 -14.53 3.56 7.96
N LEU A 127 -13.93 2.80 7.04
CA LEU A 127 -13.55 3.24 5.71
C LEU A 127 -14.78 3.71 4.91
N LEU A 128 -15.86 2.92 4.91
CA LEU A 128 -17.08 3.28 4.18
C LEU A 128 -17.73 4.55 4.74
N GLN A 129 -17.72 4.73 6.05
CA GLN A 129 -18.15 5.97 6.69
C GLN A 129 -17.25 7.14 6.29
N LEU A 130 -15.92 6.97 6.35
CA LEU A 130 -14.95 7.97 5.91
C LEU A 130 -15.22 8.43 4.48
N LEU A 131 -15.37 7.49 3.55
CA LEU A 131 -15.57 7.78 2.12
C LEU A 131 -16.94 8.39 1.79
N LYS A 132 -17.94 8.19 2.67
CA LYS A 132 -19.30 8.69 2.48
C LYS A 132 -19.48 10.08 3.11
N GLU A 133 -18.95 10.29 4.31
CA GLU A 133 -19.30 11.42 5.17
C GLU A 133 -18.07 12.24 5.56
N ASP A 134 -17.07 11.64 6.20
CA ASP A 134 -15.98 12.41 6.78
C ASP A 134 -15.03 13.03 5.76
N LEU A 135 -14.68 12.32 4.69
CA LEU A 135 -13.76 12.84 3.67
C LEU A 135 -14.33 14.08 2.95
N PRO A 136 -15.57 14.05 2.40
CA PRO A 136 -16.16 15.26 1.84
C PRO A 136 -16.26 16.41 2.85
N ARG A 137 -16.69 16.12 4.08
CA ARG A 137 -16.81 17.13 5.14
C ARG A 137 -15.47 17.78 5.48
N GLN A 138 -14.40 17.00 5.59
CA GLN A 138 -13.06 17.51 5.85
C GLN A 138 -12.52 18.31 4.65
N ALA A 139 -12.75 17.83 3.43
CA ALA A 139 -12.37 18.53 2.21
C ALA A 139 -13.01 19.93 2.12
N ASP A 140 -14.30 20.03 2.41
CA ASP A 140 -15.04 21.30 2.42
C ASP A 140 -14.53 22.24 3.51
N ALA A 141 -14.27 21.71 4.71
CA ALA A 141 -13.73 22.50 5.83
C ALA A 141 -12.33 23.07 5.53
N MET A 142 -11.55 22.41 4.68
CA MET A 142 -10.19 22.84 4.32
C MET A 142 -10.13 23.75 3.08
N ALA A 143 -11.20 23.84 2.28
CA ALA A 143 -11.18 24.55 0.99
C ALA A 143 -10.76 26.03 1.12
N SER A 144 -11.25 26.73 2.15
CA SER A 144 -10.85 28.13 2.39
C SER A 144 -9.38 28.26 2.77
N SER A 145 -8.85 27.32 3.56
CA SER A 145 -7.42 27.30 3.92
C SER A 145 -6.54 27.03 2.69
N VAL A 146 -6.96 26.17 1.77
CA VAL A 146 -6.27 25.91 0.50
C VAL A 146 -6.19 27.18 -0.35
N ALA A 147 -7.31 27.92 -0.48
CA ALA A 147 -7.32 29.18 -1.20
C ALA A 147 -6.38 30.21 -0.56
N MET A 148 -6.41 30.33 0.77
CA MET A 148 -5.58 31.28 1.51
C MET A 148 -4.09 30.94 1.47
N ASP A 149 -3.72 29.67 1.50
CA ASP A 149 -2.32 29.25 1.32
C ASP A 149 -1.79 29.69 -0.04
N ARG A 150 -2.60 29.57 -1.10
CA ARG A 150 -2.21 29.95 -2.46
C ARG A 150 -2.07 31.46 -2.62
N ILE A 151 -2.97 32.23 -2.01
CA ILE A 151 -2.83 33.69 -1.92
C ILE A 151 -1.54 34.07 -1.19
N ARG A 152 -1.24 33.40 -0.06
CA ARG A 152 -0.03 33.64 0.72
C ARG A 152 1.24 33.45 -0.12
N TRP A 153 1.25 32.45 -1.00
CA TRP A 153 2.38 32.13 -1.88
C TRP A 153 2.29 32.76 -3.28
N GLY A 154 1.43 33.77 -3.47
CA GLY A 154 1.42 34.61 -4.66
C GLY A 154 0.75 34.02 -5.90
N ALA A 155 -0.18 33.08 -5.74
CA ALA A 155 -0.93 32.53 -6.87
C ALA A 155 -1.91 33.55 -7.47
N GLU A 156 -1.99 33.59 -8.80
CA GLU A 156 -2.90 34.49 -9.54
C GLU A 156 -4.36 34.02 -9.51
N ASP A 157 -4.62 32.71 -9.40
CA ASP A 157 -5.95 32.12 -9.33
C ASP A 157 -6.08 31.16 -8.12
N PRO A 158 -6.54 31.63 -6.94
CA PRO A 158 -6.78 30.76 -5.79
C PRO A 158 -7.93 29.77 -6.02
N ASP A 159 -8.89 30.07 -6.91
CA ASP A 159 -9.99 29.17 -7.22
C ASP A 159 -9.51 27.95 -8.01
N ALA A 160 -8.49 28.11 -8.87
CA ALA A 160 -7.83 26.98 -9.52
C ALA A 160 -7.25 25.98 -8.52
N ALA A 161 -6.68 26.47 -7.41
CA ALA A 161 -6.15 25.59 -6.39
C ALA A 161 -7.23 24.86 -5.61
N VAL A 162 -8.38 25.51 -5.36
CA VAL A 162 -9.54 24.84 -4.78
C VAL A 162 -10.08 23.77 -5.73
N ARG A 163 -10.16 24.06 -7.03
CA ARG A 163 -10.57 23.05 -8.04
C ARG A 163 -9.63 21.85 -8.02
N LYS A 164 -8.31 22.07 -8.07
CA LYS A 164 -7.31 21.01 -7.97
C LYS A 164 -7.43 20.22 -6.65
N TRP A 165 -7.63 20.89 -5.53
CA TRP A 165 -7.85 20.23 -4.24
C TRP A 165 -9.05 19.26 -4.28
N GLN A 166 -10.16 19.69 -4.89
CA GLN A 166 -11.34 18.83 -5.04
C GLN A 166 -11.08 17.66 -5.99
N GLU A 167 -10.31 17.85 -7.05
CA GLU A 167 -9.83 16.77 -7.93
C GLU A 167 -8.96 15.76 -7.18
N ASP A 168 -8.00 16.24 -6.37
CA ASP A 168 -7.12 15.40 -5.55
C ASP A 168 -7.94 14.59 -4.51
N VAL A 169 -8.91 15.22 -3.84
CA VAL A 169 -9.84 14.55 -2.91
C VAL A 169 -10.66 13.47 -3.62
N ALA A 170 -11.17 13.77 -4.83
CA ALA A 170 -11.89 12.79 -5.64
C ALA A 170 -10.97 11.62 -6.06
N GLY A 171 -9.70 11.92 -6.37
CA GLY A 171 -8.65 10.94 -6.65
C GLY A 171 -8.41 9.99 -5.48
N ILE A 172 -8.18 10.53 -4.28
CA ILE A 172 -8.01 9.73 -3.05
C ILE A 172 -9.24 8.85 -2.79
N ARG A 173 -10.45 9.42 -2.92
CA ARG A 173 -11.69 8.67 -2.74
C ARG A 173 -11.81 7.51 -3.73
N SER A 174 -11.50 7.76 -4.99
CA SER A 174 -11.50 6.74 -6.05
C SER A 174 -10.46 5.65 -5.76
N TRP A 175 -9.25 6.06 -5.36
CA TRP A 175 -8.17 5.15 -5.02
C TRP A 175 -8.57 4.21 -3.88
N MET A 176 -9.07 4.75 -2.76
CA MET A 176 -9.50 3.98 -1.59
C MET A 176 -10.67 3.02 -1.91
N ARG A 177 -11.60 3.42 -2.77
CA ARG A 177 -12.71 2.55 -3.20
C ARG A 177 -12.21 1.35 -4.00
N GLY A 178 -11.41 1.59 -5.03
CA GLY A 178 -10.85 0.48 -5.81
C GLY A 178 -9.89 -0.38 -4.98
N ARG A 179 -9.26 0.20 -3.93
CA ARG A 179 -8.47 -0.56 -2.96
C ARG A 179 -9.33 -1.52 -2.12
N ASP A 180 -10.47 -1.07 -1.57
CA ASP A 180 -11.42 -1.96 -0.85
C ASP A 180 -11.94 -3.07 -1.77
N GLU A 181 -12.34 -2.72 -3.00
CA GLU A 181 -12.83 -3.68 -3.99
C GLU A 181 -11.77 -4.74 -4.31
N PHE A 182 -10.54 -4.32 -4.59
CA PHE A 182 -9.41 -5.21 -4.82
C PHE A 182 -9.15 -6.11 -3.61
N VAL A 183 -9.01 -5.54 -2.42
CA VAL A 183 -8.70 -6.30 -1.20
C VAL A 183 -9.78 -7.34 -0.92
N CYS A 184 -11.06 -6.95 -0.96
CA CYS A 184 -12.18 -7.85 -0.73
C CYS A 184 -12.24 -8.98 -1.76
N ASP A 185 -12.01 -8.68 -3.03
CA ASP A 185 -12.09 -9.67 -4.09
C ASP A 185 -10.86 -10.60 -4.12
N TYR A 186 -9.67 -10.05 -3.89
CA TYR A 186 -8.43 -10.82 -3.78
C TYR A 186 -8.50 -11.84 -2.65
N TYR A 187 -8.97 -11.45 -1.46
CA TYR A 187 -9.04 -12.38 -0.33
C TYR A 187 -10.11 -13.48 -0.50
N ARG A 188 -11.10 -13.27 -1.37
CA ARG A 188 -12.11 -14.30 -1.69
C ARG A 188 -11.52 -15.41 -2.55
N ASP A 189 -10.72 -15.05 -3.54
CA ASP A 189 -10.13 -15.98 -4.48
C ASP A 189 -8.74 -15.49 -4.96
N PRO A 190 -7.69 -15.65 -4.13
CA PRO A 190 -6.34 -15.21 -4.48
C PRO A 190 -5.79 -15.89 -5.74
N ASP A 191 -6.22 -17.13 -6.00
CA ASP A 191 -5.74 -17.94 -7.12
C ASP A 191 -6.29 -17.44 -8.46
N SER A 192 -7.35 -16.64 -8.46
CA SER A 192 -7.86 -15.97 -9.67
C SER A 192 -7.02 -14.77 -10.15
N TYR A 193 -5.93 -14.46 -9.45
CA TYR A 193 -5.05 -13.33 -9.77
C TYR A 193 -3.69 -13.78 -10.29
N SER A 194 -3.16 -12.99 -11.22
CA SER A 194 -1.80 -13.03 -11.72
C SER A 194 -0.97 -11.94 -11.06
N TRP A 195 0.27 -12.28 -10.71
CA TRP A 195 1.24 -11.37 -10.13
C TRP A 195 2.05 -10.68 -11.24
N VAL A 196 1.93 -9.37 -11.35
CA VAL A 196 2.61 -8.55 -12.36
C VAL A 196 3.68 -7.73 -11.66
N ILE A 197 4.93 -7.90 -12.07
CA ILE A 197 6.09 -7.18 -11.55
C ILE A 197 6.54 -6.18 -12.60
N PHE A 198 6.72 -4.94 -12.19
CA PHE A 198 7.26 -3.85 -13.00
C PHE A 198 8.70 -3.60 -12.58
N GLU A 199 9.64 -3.81 -13.49
CA GLU A 199 11.06 -3.53 -13.28
C GLU A 199 11.38 -2.09 -13.68
N TYR A 200 11.45 -1.18 -12.71
CA TYR A 200 11.96 0.18 -12.95
C TYR A 200 13.48 0.18 -12.84
N THR A 201 14.14 1.33 -13.01
CA THR A 201 15.62 1.36 -13.10
C THR A 201 16.28 0.85 -11.82
N ASP A 202 15.85 1.39 -10.68
CA ASP A 202 16.45 1.07 -9.38
C ASP A 202 15.47 0.39 -8.42
N TYR A 203 14.21 0.26 -8.81
CA TYR A 203 13.14 -0.27 -7.96
C TYR A 203 12.22 -1.22 -8.71
N ASN A 204 11.67 -2.19 -8.00
CA ASN A 204 10.60 -3.01 -8.51
C ASN A 204 9.35 -2.77 -7.68
N ILE A 205 8.21 -2.74 -8.35
CA ILE A 205 6.90 -2.80 -7.68
C ILE A 205 6.03 -3.80 -8.40
N SER A 206 5.07 -4.36 -7.67
CA SER A 206 4.15 -5.33 -8.25
C SER A 206 2.71 -5.02 -7.91
N CYS A 207 1.82 -5.51 -8.76
CA CYS A 207 0.39 -5.53 -8.51
C CYS A 207 -0.21 -6.88 -8.87
N TYR A 208 -1.46 -7.08 -8.49
CA TYR A 208 -2.25 -8.24 -8.86
C TYR A 208 -3.37 -7.84 -9.81
N VAL A 209 -3.52 -8.60 -10.90
CA VAL A 209 -4.61 -8.42 -11.87
C VAL A 209 -5.35 -9.74 -12.07
N LYS A 210 -6.63 -9.69 -12.47
CA LYS A 210 -7.40 -10.91 -12.72
C LYS A 210 -6.80 -11.67 -13.90
N THR A 211 -6.49 -12.95 -13.69
CA THR A 211 -5.92 -13.81 -14.74
C THR A 211 -6.85 -13.86 -15.95
N GLY A 212 -6.29 -13.66 -17.14
CA GLY A 212 -6.99 -13.65 -18.43
C GLY A 212 -7.97 -12.49 -18.66
N ARG A 213 -8.02 -11.52 -17.75
CA ARG A 213 -8.76 -10.26 -17.95
C ARG A 213 -7.81 -9.16 -18.44
N PRO A 214 -8.34 -8.14 -19.15
CA PRO A 214 -7.56 -6.96 -19.50
C PRO A 214 -6.96 -6.31 -18.25
N LEU A 215 -5.75 -5.78 -18.38
CA LEU A 215 -5.05 -5.07 -17.31
C LEU A 215 -5.90 -3.90 -16.76
N GLY A 216 -6.65 -3.23 -17.63
CA GLY A 216 -7.64 -2.21 -17.28
C GLY A 216 -7.06 -0.81 -17.07
N PHE A 217 -5.74 -0.65 -17.11
CA PHE A 217 -5.01 0.61 -17.10
C PHE A 217 -3.77 0.47 -17.97
N ASP A 218 -3.28 1.57 -18.55
CA ASP A 218 -1.96 1.58 -19.17
C ASP A 218 -0.92 1.90 -18.10
N PRO A 219 0.10 1.06 -17.86
CA PRO A 219 1.11 1.34 -16.87
C PRO A 219 1.98 2.56 -17.22
N ALA A 220 2.09 2.92 -18.50
CA ALA A 220 2.85 4.10 -18.95
C ALA A 220 2.10 5.43 -18.73
N ASP A 221 0.78 5.40 -18.49
CA ASP A 221 0.00 6.61 -18.13
C ASP A 221 0.31 7.12 -16.72
N GLN A 222 1.07 6.37 -15.94
CA GLN A 222 1.48 6.76 -14.59
C GLN A 222 2.77 7.60 -14.65
N PRO A 223 2.90 8.66 -13.82
CA PRO A 223 4.09 9.52 -13.82
C PRO A 223 5.44 8.79 -13.67
N GLY A 224 5.44 7.64 -12.99
CA GLY A 224 6.62 6.77 -12.91
C GLY A 224 7.82 7.44 -12.24
N GLU A 225 9.02 6.95 -12.54
CA GLU A 225 10.28 7.40 -11.92
C GLU A 225 10.84 8.70 -12.54
N ALA A 226 10.33 9.16 -13.68
CA ALA A 226 10.78 10.39 -14.33
C ALA A 226 10.19 11.66 -13.67
N ALA A 227 9.09 11.50 -12.92
CA ALA A 227 8.40 12.59 -12.24
C ALA A 227 9.00 12.97 -10.86
N ASN A 228 10.00 12.22 -10.37
CA ASN A 228 10.58 12.47 -9.05
C ASN A 228 11.60 13.62 -9.05
N LEU A 229 11.09 14.84 -8.90
CA LEU A 229 11.91 16.05 -8.77
C LEU A 229 12.46 16.27 -7.35
N GLU A 230 11.94 15.54 -6.34
CA GLU A 230 12.18 15.83 -4.92
C GLU A 230 13.62 15.49 -4.49
N TYR A 231 14.29 14.57 -5.18
CA TYR A 231 15.66 14.13 -4.86
C TYR A 231 16.65 14.21 -6.03
N GLY A 232 16.28 14.88 -7.13
CA GLY A 232 17.19 15.18 -8.24
C GLY A 232 17.63 14.00 -9.12
N VAL A 233 16.90 12.88 -9.07
CA VAL A 233 17.13 11.74 -9.97
C VAL A 233 16.04 11.73 -11.04
N THR A 234 16.42 12.03 -12.27
CA THR A 234 15.50 12.00 -13.43
C THR A 234 15.95 10.93 -14.40
N TYR A 235 15.18 9.84 -14.52
CA TYR A 235 15.34 8.88 -15.60
C TYR A 235 14.59 9.34 -16.85
N GLU A 236 14.95 8.79 -18.01
CA GLU A 236 14.15 8.97 -19.22
C GLU A 236 12.71 8.49 -19.00
N PRO A 237 11.70 9.24 -19.49
CA PRO A 237 10.31 8.83 -19.38
C PRO A 237 10.07 7.43 -19.96
N ILE A 238 9.34 6.61 -19.20
CA ILE A 238 8.85 5.33 -19.67
C ILE A 238 7.68 5.61 -20.61
N THR A 239 7.81 5.20 -21.87
CA THR A 239 6.81 5.39 -22.93
C THR A 239 5.97 4.15 -23.18
N GLY A 240 6.33 3.03 -22.57
CA GLY A 240 5.62 1.77 -22.70
C GLY A 240 6.19 0.69 -21.79
N TRP A 241 5.57 -0.47 -21.82
CA TRP A 241 6.02 -1.67 -21.11
C TRP A 241 5.95 -2.86 -22.03
N GLU A 242 6.82 -3.84 -21.83
CA GLU A 242 6.89 -5.05 -22.64
C GLU A 242 6.82 -6.31 -21.77
N MET A 243 6.17 -7.33 -22.31
CA MET A 243 6.20 -8.69 -21.81
C MET A 243 7.59 -9.31 -22.04
N PRO A 244 7.94 -10.45 -21.40
CA PRO A 244 9.24 -11.11 -21.61
C PRO A 244 9.53 -11.53 -23.05
N ASP A 245 8.50 -11.67 -23.90
CA ASP A 245 8.63 -12.00 -25.32
C ASP A 245 8.72 -10.75 -26.23
N GLY A 246 8.79 -9.55 -25.66
CA GLY A 246 8.82 -8.27 -26.36
C GLY A 246 7.44 -7.74 -26.78
N THR A 247 6.34 -8.41 -26.40
CA THR A 247 4.99 -7.93 -26.72
C THR A 247 4.68 -6.64 -25.96
N PRO A 248 4.26 -5.55 -26.62
CA PRO A 248 3.85 -4.33 -25.94
C PRO A 248 2.65 -4.54 -25.01
N VAL A 249 2.73 -3.94 -23.83
CA VAL A 249 1.67 -3.94 -22.82
C VAL A 249 0.84 -2.68 -22.96
N THR A 250 -0.47 -2.85 -22.97
CA THR A 250 -1.46 -1.79 -22.99
C THR A 250 -2.55 -2.11 -21.98
N ARG A 251 -3.52 -1.21 -21.81
CA ARG A 251 -4.70 -1.47 -20.97
C ARG A 251 -5.49 -2.73 -21.35
N ASP A 252 -5.40 -3.17 -22.60
CA ASP A 252 -6.15 -4.32 -23.12
C ASP A 252 -5.36 -5.64 -23.05
N THR A 253 -4.09 -5.57 -22.69
CA THR A 253 -3.22 -6.75 -22.52
C THR A 253 -3.79 -7.66 -21.43
N ARG A 254 -3.80 -8.96 -21.71
CA ARG A 254 -4.29 -10.01 -20.80
C ARG A 254 -3.11 -10.79 -20.25
N ILE A 255 -3.09 -10.97 -18.93
CA ILE A 255 -2.06 -11.77 -18.26
C ILE A 255 -2.64 -13.14 -17.94
N ASP A 256 -2.26 -14.15 -18.70
CA ASP A 256 -2.70 -15.54 -18.51
C ASP A 256 -1.76 -16.35 -17.61
N GLN A 257 -0.53 -15.87 -17.42
CA GLN A 257 0.47 -16.50 -16.57
C GLN A 257 0.24 -16.13 -15.10
N LYS A 258 0.66 -16.99 -14.16
CA LYS A 258 0.55 -16.70 -12.72
C LYS A 258 1.48 -15.60 -12.26
N GLU A 259 2.60 -15.44 -12.94
CA GLU A 259 3.61 -14.44 -12.66
C GLU A 259 4.13 -13.93 -14.00
N VAL A 260 4.35 -12.61 -14.10
CA VAL A 260 4.98 -11.99 -15.26
C VAL A 260 5.80 -10.79 -14.80
N ILE A 261 6.95 -10.63 -15.43
CA ILE A 261 7.82 -9.47 -15.27
C ILE A 261 7.69 -8.62 -16.51
N LEU A 262 7.43 -7.33 -16.32
CA LEU A 262 7.32 -6.34 -17.38
C LEU A 262 8.53 -5.43 -17.35
N THR A 263 9.11 -5.20 -18.52
CA THR A 263 10.28 -4.32 -18.70
C THR A 263 9.86 -2.99 -19.33
N PRO A 264 10.51 -1.87 -18.96
CA PRO A 264 10.11 -0.56 -19.42
C PRO A 264 10.69 -0.30 -20.82
N VAL A 265 9.87 0.30 -21.67
CA VAL A 265 10.30 0.92 -22.93
C VAL A 265 10.51 2.40 -22.66
N ARG A 266 11.68 2.92 -23.03
CA ARG A 266 12.04 4.33 -22.82
C ARG A 266 12.07 5.06 -24.15
N GLY A 267 11.58 6.29 -24.13
CA GLY A 267 11.74 7.18 -25.27
C GLY A 267 13.17 7.71 -25.31
N GLY A 268 13.99 7.17 -26.21
CA GLY A 268 15.24 7.84 -26.60
C GLY A 268 14.93 9.15 -27.31
N SER A 269 15.64 10.21 -26.95
CA SER A 269 15.66 11.47 -27.70
C SER A 269 16.10 11.28 -29.15
#